data_AF-A0A8S0G0M7-F1
#
_entry.id   AF-A0A8S0G0M7-F1
#
_cell.length_a   1.000
_cell.length_b   1.000
_cell.length_c   1.000
_cell.angle_alpha   90.00
_cell.angle_beta   90.00
_cell.angle_gamma   90.00
#
_symmetry.space_group_name_H-M   'P 1'
#
loop_
_entity.id
_entity.type
_entity.pdbx_description
1 polymer ?
#
loop_
_entity_poly.entity_id
_entity_poly.type
_entity_poly.pdbx_seq_one_letter_code
_entity_poly.pdbx_strand_id
1 'polypeptide(L)'
;MAFLGVPSCDEFGNANGYSGKACCGSLGYAMVDADNAKQVVMLTEELLPYPHNPASIEQDQVDLIVKVDRVGDAAKIGAGATRMTTNPRELLIARSAADVIVNSGYFKEGFSMQTGTGGASLAVTRFLEDKMRSRDIRADFALGGITATMVDLRARKRSDPQTAGCAEL
;
A
#
# COMPACT_ATOMS: atom_id res chain seq x y z
N MET A 1 15.39 -9.24 -19.60
CA MET A 1 16.01 -9.67 -18.34
C MET A 1 15.62 -8.65 -17.29
N ALA A 2 15.09 -9.09 -16.15
CA ALA A 2 14.70 -8.25 -15.02
C ALA A 2 15.54 -8.59 -13.79
N PHE A 3 15.99 -7.57 -13.05
CA PHE A 3 16.67 -7.72 -11.78
C PHE A 3 15.76 -7.21 -10.68
N LEU A 4 15.22 -8.12 -9.88
CA LEU A 4 14.17 -7.80 -8.90
C LEU A 4 14.73 -7.95 -7.49
N GLY A 5 14.81 -6.83 -6.77
CA GLY A 5 15.18 -6.82 -5.35
C GLY A 5 14.00 -7.19 -4.47
N VAL A 6 14.15 -8.25 -3.68
CA VAL A 6 13.16 -8.71 -2.69
C VAL A 6 13.82 -8.82 -1.31
N PRO A 7 13.11 -8.52 -0.22
CA PRO A 7 13.69 -8.66 1.12
C PRO A 7 13.92 -10.12 1.50
N SER A 8 13.09 -11.04 1.02
CA SER A 8 13.27 -12.47 1.22
C SER A 8 12.61 -13.31 0.11
N CYS A 9 13.13 -14.53 -0.09
CA CYS A 9 12.53 -15.55 -0.94
C CYS A 9 12.95 -16.95 -0.46
N ASP A 10 12.33 -18.03 -0.94
CA ASP A 10 12.90 -19.37 -0.81
C ASP A 10 13.87 -19.72 -1.96
N GLU A 11 14.45 -20.92 -1.91
CA GLU A 11 15.40 -21.42 -2.92
C GLU A 11 14.78 -21.65 -4.30
N PHE A 12 13.45 -21.63 -4.42
CA PHE A 12 12.72 -21.79 -5.68
C PHE A 12 12.20 -20.46 -6.25
N GLY A 13 12.31 -19.36 -5.49
CA GLY A 13 11.98 -18.02 -5.97
C GLY A 13 10.63 -17.49 -5.48
N ASN A 14 9.93 -18.22 -4.61
CA ASN A 14 8.71 -17.70 -3.99
C ASN A 14 9.09 -16.55 -3.05
N ALA A 15 8.65 -15.33 -3.39
CA ALA A 15 9.12 -14.10 -2.75
C ALA A 15 7.99 -13.16 -2.38
N ASN A 16 8.21 -12.34 -1.36
CA ASN A 16 7.31 -11.25 -1.00
C ASN A 16 8.04 -10.07 -0.37
N GLY A 17 7.32 -8.95 -0.23
CA GLY A 17 7.85 -7.71 0.34
C GLY A 17 7.60 -7.52 1.84
N TYR A 18 7.10 -8.50 2.58
CA TYR A 18 6.72 -8.36 4.00
C TYR A 18 7.51 -9.26 4.96
N SER A 19 8.29 -10.21 4.45
CA SER A 19 9.21 -11.03 5.23
C SER A 19 10.67 -10.60 4.97
N GLY A 20 11.59 -10.84 5.91
CA GLY A 20 12.99 -10.43 5.80
C GLY A 20 13.29 -9.08 6.48
N LYS A 21 14.32 -8.36 6.00
CA LYS A 21 14.78 -7.13 6.65
C LYS A 21 14.27 -5.86 5.96
N ALA A 22 14.51 -5.69 4.66
CA ALA A 22 14.08 -4.51 3.90
C ALA A 22 12.62 -4.59 3.40
N CYS A 23 11.66 -4.87 4.30
CA CYS A 23 10.25 -5.06 3.95
C CYS A 23 9.62 -3.79 3.34
N CYS A 24 9.34 -3.81 2.04
CA CYS A 24 8.73 -2.72 1.28
C CYS A 24 7.21 -2.82 1.12
N GLY A 25 6.62 -3.95 1.51
CA GLY A 25 5.19 -4.23 1.36
C GLY A 25 4.84 -4.77 -0.03
N SER A 26 4.04 -4.02 -0.80
CA SER A 26 3.56 -4.47 -2.11
C SER A 26 4.69 -4.52 -3.15
N LEU A 27 4.72 -5.60 -3.93
CA LEU A 27 5.64 -5.80 -5.06
C LEU A 27 4.96 -5.57 -6.42
N GLY A 28 3.82 -4.89 -6.48
CA GLY A 28 2.98 -4.82 -7.69
C GLY A 28 3.70 -4.39 -8.98
N TYR A 29 4.69 -3.50 -8.90
CA TYR A 29 5.51 -3.15 -10.08
C TYR A 29 6.44 -4.29 -10.51
N ALA A 30 7.08 -4.97 -9.56
CA ALA A 30 8.00 -6.08 -9.82
C ALA A 30 7.27 -7.32 -10.34
N MET A 31 6.00 -7.52 -9.98
CA MET A 31 5.16 -8.61 -10.52
C MET A 31 5.01 -8.52 -12.04
N VAL A 32 4.82 -7.31 -12.57
CA VAL A 32 4.73 -7.09 -14.03
C VAL A 32 6.05 -7.43 -14.73
N ASP A 33 7.18 -7.05 -14.12
CA ASP A 33 8.49 -7.38 -14.67
C ASP A 33 8.74 -8.90 -14.63
N ALA A 34 8.32 -9.59 -13.56
CA ALA A 34 8.41 -11.03 -13.43
C ALA A 34 7.60 -11.76 -14.52
N ASP A 35 6.38 -11.30 -14.81
CA ASP A 35 5.49 -11.88 -15.82
C ASP A 35 6.00 -11.72 -17.27
N ASN A 36 6.73 -10.63 -17.55
CA ASN A 36 7.02 -10.23 -18.94
C ASN A 36 8.50 -10.39 -19.33
N ALA A 37 9.40 -10.46 -18.35
CA ALA A 37 10.81 -10.63 -18.65
C ALA A 37 11.11 -12.04 -19.17
N LYS A 38 11.88 -12.13 -20.25
CA LYS A 38 12.41 -13.42 -20.74
C LYS A 38 13.29 -14.17 -19.74
N GLN A 39 13.80 -13.46 -18.74
CA GLN A 39 14.65 -14.00 -17.70
C GLN A 39 14.58 -13.10 -16.46
N VAL A 40 14.36 -13.68 -15.29
CA VAL A 40 14.22 -13.00 -14.01
C VAL A 40 15.35 -13.42 -13.07
N VAL A 41 16.08 -12.41 -12.58
CA VAL A 41 17.13 -12.56 -11.58
C VAL A 41 16.65 -11.91 -10.30
N MET A 42 16.45 -12.73 -9.27
CA MET A 42 16.02 -12.29 -7.96
C MET A 42 17.22 -12.00 -7.07
N LEU A 43 17.27 -10.79 -6.52
CA LEU A 43 18.27 -10.35 -5.55
C LEU A 43 17.60 -10.36 -4.18
N THR A 44 18.04 -11.23 -3.27
CA THR A 44 17.39 -11.41 -1.95
C THR A 44 18.35 -11.16 -0.79
N GLU A 45 17.88 -10.57 0.31
CA GLU A 45 18.68 -10.42 1.54
C GLU A 45 18.68 -11.72 2.38
N GLU A 46 17.61 -12.50 2.29
CA GLU A 46 17.36 -13.66 3.13
C GLU A 46 16.70 -14.80 2.36
N LEU A 47 17.26 -16.00 2.53
CA LEU A 47 16.67 -17.23 2.02
C LEU A 47 15.86 -17.89 3.14
N LEU A 48 14.59 -18.15 2.86
CA LEU A 48 13.63 -18.75 3.80
C LEU A 48 13.30 -20.19 3.40
N PRO A 49 12.79 -21.02 4.33
CA PRO A 49 12.39 -22.39 4.01
C PRO A 49 11.27 -22.46 2.97
N TYR A 50 11.35 -23.47 2.11
CA TYR A 50 10.32 -23.77 1.12
C TYR A 50 9.11 -24.50 1.75
N PRO A 51 7.86 -24.20 1.33
CA PRO A 51 7.47 -23.12 0.42
C PRO A 51 7.28 -21.79 1.17
N HIS A 52 7.94 -20.73 0.71
CA HIS A 52 7.77 -19.41 1.32
C HIS A 52 6.44 -18.78 0.90
N ASN A 53 5.64 -18.38 1.88
CA ASN A 53 4.28 -17.89 1.68
C ASN A 53 3.94 -16.66 2.54
N PRO A 54 3.01 -15.81 2.08
CA PRO A 54 2.47 -15.78 0.71
C PRO A 54 3.55 -15.45 -0.34
N ALA A 55 3.32 -15.79 -1.60
CA ALA A 55 4.20 -15.47 -2.71
C ALA A 55 3.56 -14.36 -3.57
N SER A 56 4.24 -13.22 -3.71
CA SER A 56 3.86 -12.18 -4.67
C SER A 56 4.52 -12.38 -6.02
N ILE A 57 5.74 -12.94 -6.01
CA ILE A 57 6.41 -13.48 -7.20
C ILE A 57 6.57 -14.97 -6.92
N GLU A 58 6.10 -15.80 -7.85
CA GLU A 58 6.05 -17.25 -7.73
C GLU A 58 7.27 -17.90 -8.41
N GLN A 59 7.59 -19.13 -7.98
CA GLN A 59 8.76 -19.88 -8.43
C GLN A 59 8.84 -20.14 -9.95
N ASP A 60 7.72 -20.16 -10.66
CA ASP A 60 7.67 -20.36 -12.10
C ASP A 60 8.00 -19.09 -12.90
N GLN A 61 8.10 -17.94 -12.22
CA GLN A 61 8.51 -16.67 -12.80
C GLN A 61 10.00 -16.37 -12.60
N VAL A 62 10.76 -17.20 -11.87
CA VAL A 62 12.14 -16.89 -11.45
C VAL A 62 13.15 -17.88 -12.03
N ASP A 63 14.19 -17.38 -12.70
CA ASP A 63 15.24 -18.24 -13.29
C ASP A 63 16.48 -18.34 -12.40
N LEU A 64 16.85 -17.25 -11.72
CA LEU A 64 18.09 -17.14 -10.96
C LEU A 64 17.84 -16.42 -9.64
N ILE A 65 18.49 -16.90 -8.58
CA ILE A 65 18.43 -16.29 -7.24
C ILE A 65 19.85 -16.00 -6.77
N VAL A 66 20.06 -14.77 -6.31
CA VAL A 66 21.35 -14.31 -5.78
C VAL A 66 21.10 -13.69 -4.42
N LYS A 67 21.72 -14.26 -3.39
CA LYS A 67 21.72 -13.66 -2.06
C LYS A 67 22.70 -12.49 -2.02
N VAL A 68 22.24 -11.33 -1.55
CA VAL A 68 23.02 -10.11 -1.36
C VAL A 68 22.92 -9.65 0.09
N ASP A 69 23.83 -8.77 0.52
CA ASP A 69 23.80 -8.28 1.90
C ASP A 69 22.59 -7.40 2.18
N ARG A 70 22.25 -6.51 1.23
CA ARG A 70 21.14 -5.56 1.31
C ARG A 70 20.58 -5.24 -0.07
N VAL A 71 19.26 -5.24 -0.20
CA VAL A 71 18.50 -4.69 -1.34
C VAL A 71 17.98 -3.29 -1.04
N GLY A 72 17.86 -2.92 0.24
CA GLY A 72 17.32 -1.62 0.63
C GLY A 72 17.69 -1.14 2.04
N ASP A 73 17.02 -0.06 2.46
CA ASP A 73 17.15 0.55 3.78
C ASP A 73 15.79 0.61 4.48
N ALA A 74 15.51 -0.39 5.31
CA ALA A 74 14.26 -0.51 6.06
C ALA A 74 13.92 0.74 6.87
N ALA A 75 14.94 1.42 7.44
CA ALA A 75 14.74 2.64 8.23
C ALA A 75 14.23 3.83 7.41
N LYS A 76 14.37 3.79 6.07
CA LYS A 76 13.88 4.82 5.16
C LYS A 76 12.55 4.45 4.50
N ILE A 77 12.10 3.21 4.62
CA ILE A 77 10.81 2.78 4.08
C ILE A 77 9.70 3.49 4.85
N GLY A 78 8.89 4.27 4.13
CA GLY A 78 7.81 5.07 4.72
C GLY A 78 8.25 6.30 5.52
N ALA A 79 9.54 6.64 5.55
CA ALA A 79 10.03 7.81 6.29
C ALA A 79 9.69 9.13 5.58
N GLY A 80 9.11 10.08 6.33
CA GLY A 80 8.99 11.49 5.94
C GLY A 80 7.72 11.87 5.18
N ALA A 81 7.58 11.43 3.92
CA ALA A 81 6.58 11.98 2.99
C ALA A 81 5.11 11.74 3.41
N THR A 82 4.87 10.70 4.21
CA THR A 82 3.56 10.21 4.66
C THR A 82 3.04 10.87 5.92
N ARG A 83 3.76 11.86 6.49
CA ARG A 83 3.30 12.57 7.68
C ARG A 83 2.22 13.58 7.32
N MET A 84 1.19 13.65 8.16
CA MET A 84 0.14 14.64 8.00
C MET A 84 0.69 16.07 8.14
N THR A 85 0.32 16.94 7.20
CA THR A 85 0.79 18.33 7.18
C THR A 85 0.22 19.15 8.33
N THR A 86 1.04 20.07 8.84
CA THR A 86 0.64 21.11 9.80
C THR A 86 0.56 22.49 9.16
N ASN A 87 0.88 22.60 7.86
CA ASN A 87 0.86 23.87 7.14
C ASN A 87 -0.59 24.36 6.97
N PRO A 88 -0.97 25.53 7.51
CA PRO A 88 -2.33 26.02 7.43
C PRO A 88 -2.82 26.22 5.99
N ARG A 89 -1.92 26.54 5.05
CA ARG A 89 -2.26 26.67 3.62
C ARG A 89 -2.67 25.33 3.03
N GLU A 90 -1.93 24.27 3.31
CA GLU A 90 -2.24 22.93 2.81
C GLU A 90 -3.52 22.37 3.45
N LEU A 91 -3.75 22.66 4.73
CA LEU A 91 -4.99 22.31 5.41
C LEU A 91 -6.21 23.03 4.82
N LEU A 92 -6.06 24.30 4.42
CA LEU A 92 -7.12 25.03 3.73
C LEU A 92 -7.43 24.42 2.35
N ILE A 93 -6.40 24.06 1.58
CA ILE A 93 -6.55 23.38 0.29
C ILE A 93 -7.24 22.02 0.48
N ALA A 94 -6.78 21.23 1.46
CA ALA A 94 -7.34 19.92 1.76
C ALA A 94 -8.83 20.00 2.17
N ARG A 95 -9.20 20.98 3.00
CA ARG A 95 -10.60 21.23 3.35
C ARG A 95 -11.44 21.58 2.13
N SER A 96 -10.94 22.49 1.30
CA SER A 96 -11.64 22.91 0.08
C SER A 96 -11.82 21.74 -0.89
N ALA A 97 -10.79 20.89 -1.06
CA ALA A 97 -10.86 19.69 -1.88
C ALA A 97 -11.88 18.68 -1.33
N ALA A 98 -11.94 18.49 -0.01
CA ALA A 98 -12.96 17.65 0.62
C ALA A 98 -14.37 18.19 0.37
N ASP A 99 -14.59 19.49 0.49
CA ASP A 99 -15.90 20.10 0.20
C ASP A 99 -16.30 19.92 -1.28
N VAL A 100 -15.35 20.00 -2.22
CA VAL A 100 -15.61 19.66 -3.64
C VAL A 100 -16.06 18.21 -3.78
N ILE A 101 -15.35 17.26 -3.17
CA ILE A 101 -15.69 15.82 -3.23
C ILE A 101 -17.10 15.60 -2.65
N VAL A 102 -17.37 16.15 -1.48
CA VAL A 102 -18.64 16.02 -0.76
C VAL A 102 -19.84 16.54 -1.54
N ASN A 103 -19.63 17.55 -2.40
CA ASN A 103 -20.66 18.17 -3.24
C ASN A 103 -20.60 17.73 -4.71
N SER A 104 -19.73 16.78 -5.06
CA SER A 104 -19.55 16.32 -6.45
C SER A 104 -20.70 15.47 -7.00
N GLY A 105 -21.60 14.99 -6.13
CA GLY A 105 -22.59 13.96 -6.46
C GLY A 105 -22.07 12.52 -6.37
N TYR A 106 -20.75 12.33 -6.19
CA TYR A 106 -20.14 11.00 -6.04
C TYR A 106 -19.88 10.58 -4.59
N PHE A 107 -20.01 11.50 -3.64
CA PHE A 107 -19.83 11.21 -2.21
C PHE A 107 -21.10 10.60 -1.59
N LYS A 108 -21.29 9.32 -1.87
CA LYS A 108 -22.41 8.47 -1.46
C LYS A 108 -21.89 7.12 -0.99
N GLU A 109 -22.75 6.29 -0.40
CA GLU A 109 -22.39 4.93 0.03
C GLU A 109 -21.74 4.13 -1.10
N GLY A 110 -20.65 3.45 -0.78
CA GLY A 110 -19.90 2.60 -1.71
C GLY A 110 -19.04 3.37 -2.71
N PHE A 111 -18.60 4.60 -2.39
CA PHE A 111 -17.70 5.34 -3.29
C PHE A 111 -16.27 4.78 -3.25
N SER A 112 -15.51 4.88 -4.34
CA SER A 112 -14.08 4.55 -4.37
C SER A 112 -13.22 5.80 -4.21
N MET A 113 -12.05 5.69 -3.59
CA MET A 113 -11.14 6.83 -3.47
C MET A 113 -9.65 6.48 -3.65
N GLN A 114 -8.90 7.45 -4.14
CA GLN A 114 -7.44 7.44 -4.09
C GLN A 114 -6.98 8.83 -3.68
N THR A 115 -6.11 8.88 -2.67
CA THR A 115 -5.53 10.13 -2.16
C THR A 115 -4.03 10.12 -2.33
N GLY A 116 -3.40 11.29 -2.28
CA GLY A 116 -1.95 11.36 -2.39
C GLY A 116 -1.25 10.94 -1.10
N THR A 117 0.07 10.78 -1.18
CA THR A 117 0.91 10.30 -0.08
C THR A 117 1.49 11.41 0.77
N GLY A 118 1.22 12.69 0.49
CA GLY A 118 1.72 13.82 1.28
C GLY A 118 0.94 15.14 1.09
N GLY A 119 1.25 16.11 1.95
CA GLY A 119 0.71 17.47 1.90
C GLY A 119 -0.83 17.54 1.95
N ALA A 120 -1.41 18.48 1.20
CA ALA A 120 -2.86 18.65 1.12
C ALA A 120 -3.59 17.40 0.57
N SER A 121 -2.95 16.69 -0.37
CA SER A 121 -3.52 15.50 -1.02
C SER A 121 -3.65 14.29 -0.09
N LEU A 122 -2.80 14.20 0.94
CA LEU A 122 -2.98 13.26 2.05
C LEU A 122 -3.97 13.81 3.07
N ALA A 123 -3.86 15.10 3.42
CA ALA A 123 -4.70 15.72 4.45
C ALA A 123 -6.19 15.77 4.14
N VAL A 124 -6.58 15.68 2.87
CA VAL A 124 -7.98 15.56 2.47
C VAL A 124 -8.68 14.37 3.14
N THR A 125 -7.97 13.26 3.38
CA THR A 125 -8.50 12.04 4.03
C THR A 125 -9.11 12.33 5.39
N ARG A 126 -8.49 13.20 6.20
CA ARG A 126 -8.99 13.59 7.53
C ARG A 126 -10.36 14.28 7.44
N PHE A 127 -10.50 15.21 6.50
CA PHE A 127 -11.76 15.94 6.32
C PHE A 127 -12.84 15.05 5.72
N LEU A 128 -12.47 14.13 4.82
CA LEU A 128 -13.39 13.14 4.29
C LEU A 128 -13.87 12.17 5.38
N GLU A 129 -13.00 11.70 6.28
CA GLU A 129 -13.37 10.84 7.40
C GLU A 129 -14.47 11.48 8.26
N ASP A 130 -14.31 12.75 8.65
CA ASP A 130 -15.31 13.48 9.43
C ASP A 130 -16.65 13.57 8.69
N LYS A 131 -16.62 13.81 7.38
CA LYS A 131 -17.82 13.94 6.53
C LYS A 131 -18.50 12.58 6.31
N MET A 132 -17.73 11.52 6.11
CA MET A 132 -18.20 10.14 5.98
C MET A 132 -18.98 9.75 7.24
N ARG A 133 -18.40 9.99 8.42
CA ARG A 133 -19.05 9.75 9.71
C ARG A 133 -20.33 10.57 9.87
N SER A 134 -20.33 11.84 9.51
CA SER A 134 -21.51 12.70 9.65
C SER A 134 -22.70 12.29 8.78
N ARG A 135 -22.45 11.57 7.69
CA ARG A 135 -23.49 11.11 6.74
C ARG A 135 -23.76 9.61 6.84
N ASP A 136 -23.05 8.92 7.74
CA ASP A 136 -23.01 7.45 7.82
C ASP A 136 -22.81 6.80 6.45
N ILE A 137 -21.83 7.32 5.68
CA ILE A 137 -21.44 6.74 4.40
C ILE A 137 -20.04 6.15 4.45
N ARG A 138 -19.81 5.13 3.62
CA ARG A 138 -18.56 4.38 3.54
C ARG A 138 -18.06 4.32 2.11
N ALA A 139 -16.74 4.27 2.01
CA ALA A 139 -16.08 3.98 0.74
C ALA A 139 -16.04 2.47 0.54
N ASP A 140 -16.12 2.01 -0.71
CA ASP A 140 -16.04 0.60 -1.08
C ASP A 140 -14.58 0.12 -1.22
N PHE A 141 -13.67 0.98 -1.69
CA PHE A 141 -12.23 0.67 -1.64
C PHE A 141 -11.37 1.92 -1.77
N ALA A 142 -10.12 1.78 -1.31
CA ALA A 142 -9.07 2.76 -1.53
C ALA A 142 -7.96 2.15 -2.35
N LEU A 143 -7.48 2.92 -3.33
CA LEU A 143 -6.46 2.48 -4.27
C LEU A 143 -5.17 3.30 -4.14
N GLY A 144 -4.07 2.73 -4.61
CA GLY A 144 -2.81 3.42 -4.85
C GLY A 144 -1.72 3.07 -3.84
N GLY A 145 -0.78 4.00 -3.64
CA GLY A 145 0.26 3.89 -2.62
C GLY A 145 -0.35 4.10 -1.23
N ILE A 146 -0.74 2.99 -0.58
CA ILE A 146 -1.45 3.01 0.69
C ILE A 146 -0.58 3.64 1.78
N THR A 147 -1.13 4.66 2.45
CA THR A 147 -0.50 5.32 3.60
C THR A 147 -1.09 4.81 4.92
N ALA A 148 -0.38 5.03 6.03
CA ALA A 148 -0.89 4.69 7.37
C ALA A 148 -2.27 5.32 7.65
N THR A 149 -2.53 6.54 7.17
CA THR A 149 -3.83 7.20 7.33
C THR A 149 -4.96 6.43 6.64
N MET A 150 -4.70 5.81 5.49
CA MET A 150 -5.69 4.96 4.82
C MET A 150 -5.90 3.63 5.56
N VAL A 151 -4.83 3.05 6.11
CA VAL A 151 -4.91 1.86 6.97
C VAL A 151 -5.73 2.16 8.22
N ASP A 152 -5.54 3.31 8.85
CA ASP A 152 -6.30 3.75 10.03
C ASP A 152 -7.79 3.93 9.72
N LEU A 153 -8.12 4.52 8.56
CA LEU A 153 -9.50 4.68 8.09
C LEU A 153 -10.19 3.31 7.96
N ARG A 154 -9.48 2.29 7.45
CA ARG A 154 -9.94 0.90 7.38
C ARG A 154 -10.02 0.23 8.76
N ALA A 155 -9.01 0.38 9.61
CA ALA A 155 -8.91 -0.35 10.87
C ALA A 155 -9.98 0.04 11.89
N ARG A 156 -10.39 1.32 11.91
CA ARG A 156 -11.44 1.84 12.80
C ARG A 156 -12.82 1.23 12.54
N LYS A 157 -13.02 0.57 11.38
CA LYS A 157 -14.19 -0.28 11.06
C LYS A 157 -14.23 -1.57 11.89
N ARG A 158 -13.07 -2.19 12.14
CA ARG A 158 -12.99 -3.54 12.75
C ARG A 158 -13.37 -3.55 14.24
N SER A 159 -13.36 -2.39 14.89
CA SER A 159 -13.78 -2.19 16.29
C SER A 159 -15.29 -1.93 16.44
N ASP A 160 -16.05 -1.81 15.36
CA ASP A 160 -17.52 -1.66 15.40
C ASP A 160 -18.20 -3.03 15.14
N PRO A 161 -18.82 -3.65 16.17
CA PRO A 161 -19.33 -5.02 16.08
C PRO A 161 -20.49 -5.23 15.10
N GLN A 162 -21.10 -4.19 14.52
CA GLN A 162 -22.21 -4.33 13.58
C GLN A 162 -21.81 -4.60 12.12
N THR A 163 -20.51 -4.59 11.77
CA THR A 163 -20.08 -4.47 10.34
C THR A 163 -19.00 -5.44 9.88
N ALA A 164 -18.76 -6.53 10.62
CA ALA A 164 -17.63 -7.45 10.42
C ALA A 164 -17.68 -8.37 9.16
N GLY A 165 -18.60 -8.15 8.20
CA GLY A 165 -18.99 -9.18 7.23
C GLY A 165 -18.74 -8.97 5.73
N CYS A 166 -18.29 -7.81 5.23
CA CYS A 166 -18.11 -7.61 3.78
C CYS A 166 -16.85 -6.82 3.41
N ALA A 167 -16.24 -7.27 2.30
CA ALA A 167 -14.90 -6.95 1.80
C ALA A 167 -14.69 -5.47 1.46
N GLU A 168 -13.40 -5.09 1.55
CA GLU A 168 -12.66 -3.88 1.14
C GLU A 168 -13.29 -2.50 1.45
N LEU A 169 -12.44 -1.59 1.95
CA LEU A 169 -12.74 -0.45 2.86
C LEU A 169 -13.83 -0.67 3.92
#